data_AF-A0AAJ2C533-F1
#
_entry.id   AF-A0AAJ2C533-F1
#
_cell.length_a   1.000
_cell.length_b   1.000
_cell.length_c   1.000
_cell.angle_alpha   90.00
_cell.angle_beta   90.00
_cell.angle_gamma   90.00
#
_symmetry.space_group_name_H-M   'P 1'
#
loop_
_entity.id
_entity.type
_entity.pdbx_description
1 polymer ?
#
loop_
_entity_poly.entity_id
_entity_poly.type
_entity_poly.pdbx_seq_one_letter_code
_entity_poly.pdbx_strand_id
1 'polypeptide(L)' 'MKNAEIKKLSAEQLVSTLASEKEALARLKFAHAISPIENPLRIREARKVIARLETAISAAK' A
#
# COMPACT_ATOMS: atom_id res chain seq x y z
N MET A 1 -4.86 -6.12 3.59
CA MET A 1 -5.91 -5.22 4.11
C MET A 1 -7.25 -5.43 3.42
N LYS A 2 -8.30 -5.68 4.21
CA LYS A 2 -9.70 -5.65 3.75
C LYS A 2 -10.26 -4.23 3.92
N ASN A 3 -11.20 -3.82 3.06
CA ASN A 3 -11.79 -2.48 3.08
C ASN A 3 -12.43 -2.12 4.44
N ALA A 4 -12.88 -3.11 5.22
CA ALA A 4 -13.44 -2.91 6.55
C ALA A 4 -12.42 -2.42 7.59
N GLU A 5 -11.14 -2.78 7.45
CA GLU A 5 -10.06 -2.29 8.32
C GLU A 5 -9.66 -0.86 7.93
N ILE A 6 -9.67 -0.56 6.64
CA ILE A 6 -9.32 0.76 6.09
C ILE A 6 -10.32 1.83 6.55
N LYS A 7 -11.62 1.49 6.62
CA LYS A 7 -12.67 2.40 7.10
C LYS A 7 -12.62 2.71 8.60
N LYS A 8 -11.88 1.93 9.40
CA LYS A 8 -11.75 2.14 10.85
C LYS A 8 -10.58 3.05 11.24
N LEU A 9 -9.70 3.37 10.29
CA LEU A 9 -8.53 4.23 10.51
C LEU A 9 -8.91 5.71 10.43
N SER A 10 -8.29 6.53 11.28
CA SER A 10 -8.37 8.00 11.20
C SER A 10 -7.72 8.51 9.91
N ALA A 11 -8.13 9.69 9.42
CA ALA A 11 -7.54 10.34 8.26
C ALA A 11 -6.02 10.50 8.37
N GLU A 12 -5.51 10.84 9.55
CA GLU A 12 -4.07 10.98 9.82
C GLU A 12 -3.34 9.63 9.76
N GLN A 13 -3.98 8.58 10.28
CA GLN A 13 -3.43 7.23 10.25
C GLN A 13 -3.41 6.66 8.83
N LEU A 14 -4.41 6.98 8.00
CA LEU A 14 -4.45 6.63 6.58
C LEU A 14 -3.30 7.25 5.80
N VAL A 15 -2.99 8.53 6.04
CA VAL A 15 -1.87 9.22 5.37
C VAL A 15 -0.53 8.63 5.82
N SER A 16 -0.36 8.38 7.12
CA SER A 16 0.86 7.76 7.67
C SER A 16 1.11 6.35 7.11
N THR A 17 0.08 5.50 7.11
CA THR A 17 0.18 4.13 6.55
C THR A 17 0.37 4.13 5.04
N LEU A 18 -0.20 5.09 4.32
CA LEU A 18 0.05 5.23 2.89
C LEU A 18 1.50 5.58 2.58
N ALA A 19 2.12 6.45 3.39
CA ALA A 19 3.53 6.81 3.23
C ALA A 19 4.44 5.59 3.44
N SER A 20 4.22 4.81 4.50
CA SER A 20 5.01 3.61 4.79
C SER A 20 4.85 2.52 3.72
N GLU A 21 3.63 2.28 3.25
CA GLU A 21 3.35 1.30 2.19
C GLU A 21 3.97 1.71 0.84
N LYS A 22 4.01 3.01 0.52
CA LYS A 22 4.72 3.51 -0.68
C LYS A 22 6.22 3.27 -0.59
N GLU A 23 6.82 3.49 0.57
CA GLU A 23 8.24 3.24 0.78
C GLU A 23 8.57 1.74 0.71
N ALA A 24 7.73 0.89 1.31
CA ALA A 24 7.85 -0.56 1.23
C ALA A 24 7.74 -1.06 -0.22
N LEU A 25 6.82 -0.52 -1.01
CA LEU A 25 6.69 -0.84 -2.43
C LEU A 25 7.92 -0.42 -3.24
N ALA A 26 8.50 0.75 -2.96
CA ALA A 26 9.74 1.19 -3.60
C ALA A 26 10.88 0.21 -3.31
N ARG A 27 11.08 -0.16 -2.03
CA ARG A 27 12.09 -1.14 -1.62
C ARG A 27 11.88 -2.50 -2.30
N LEU A 28 10.64 -2.98 -2.38
CA LEU A 28 10.29 -4.22 -3.09
C LEU A 28 10.62 -4.15 -4.58
N LYS A 29 10.33 -3.03 -5.26
CA LYS A 29 10.69 -2.86 -6.67
C LYS A 29 12.20 -2.83 -6.88
N PHE A 30 12.94 -2.13 -6.01
CA PHE A 30 14.40 -2.10 -6.06
C PHE A 30 14.99 -3.49 -5.85
N ALA A 31 14.51 -4.21 -4.83
CA ALA A 31 14.93 -5.59 -4.59
C ALA A 31 14.65 -6.48 -5.80
N HIS A 32 13.47 -6.36 -6.44
CA HIS A 32 13.12 -7.12 -7.63
C HIS A 32 14.03 -6.86 -8.83
N ALA A 33 14.41 -5.59 -9.01
CA ALA A 33 15.27 -5.18 -10.10
C ALA A 33 16.70 -5.71 -9.94
N ILE A 34 17.18 -5.85 -8.71
CA ILE A 34 18.50 -6.40 -8.39
C ILE A 34 18.49 -7.94 -8.43
N SER A 35 17.44 -8.55 -7.89
CA SER A 35 17.28 -10.00 -7.84
C SER A 35 15.81 -10.39 -8.01
N PRO A 36 15.48 -11.40 -8.83
CA PRO A 36 14.12 -11.89 -8.95
C PRO A 36 13.57 -12.28 -7.57
N ILE A 37 12.47 -11.65 -7.15
CA ILE A 37 11.83 -12.00 -5.88
C ILE A 37 11.10 -13.32 -6.08
N GLU A 38 11.13 -14.19 -5.06
CA GLU A 38 10.37 -15.46 -5.02
C GLU A 38 8.91 -15.31 -5.43
N ASN A 39 8.25 -14.19 -5.08
CA ASN A 39 6.85 -13.99 -5.40
C ASN A 39 6.54 -12.57 -5.91
N PRO A 40 6.52 -12.36 -7.23
CA PRO A 40 6.15 -11.09 -7.86
C PRO A 40 4.71 -10.64 -7.56
N LEU A 41 3.80 -11.54 -7.15
CA LEU A 41 2.42 -11.19 -6.81
C LEU A 41 2.34 -10.24 -5.61
N ARG A 42 3.33 -10.27 -4.71
CA ARG A 42 3.41 -9.32 -3.58
C ARG A 42 3.45 -7.87 -4.05
N ILE A 43 4.11 -7.57 -5.17
CA ILE A 43 4.13 -6.22 -5.76
C ILE A 43 2.72 -5.83 -6.24
N ARG A 44 1.96 -6.79 -6.80
CA ARG A 44 0.57 -6.55 -7.22
C ARG A 44 -0.34 -6.30 -6.02
N GLU A 45 -0.17 -7.06 -4.95
CA GLU A 45 -0.94 -6.91 -3.72
C GLU A 45 -0.68 -5.59 -3.03
N ALA A 46 0.60 -5.21 -2.86
CA ALA A 46 0.98 -3.92 -2.30
C ALA A 46 0.41 -2.74 -3.11
N ARG A 47 0.43 -2.80 -4.45
CA ARG A 47 -0.25 -1.80 -5.31
C ARG A 47 -1.75 -1.70 -5.02
N LYS A 48 -2.43 -2.84 -4.84
CA LYS A 48 -3.87 -2.86 -4.51
C LYS A 48 -4.15 -2.27 -3.12
N VAL A 49 -3.26 -2.47 -2.14
CA VAL A 49 -3.42 -1.88 -0.81
C VAL A 49 -3.30 -0.36 -0.88
N ILE A 50 -2.26 0.16 -1.56
CA ILE A 50 -2.07 1.60 -1.75
C ILE A 50 -3.29 2.24 -2.44
N ALA A 51 -3.77 1.64 -3.54
CA ALA A 51 -4.94 2.15 -4.25
C ALA A 51 -6.19 2.21 -3.35
N ARG A 52 -6.38 1.22 -2.47
CA ARG A 52 -7.50 1.22 -1.51
C ARG A 52 -7.36 2.31 -0.45
N LEU A 53 -6.14 2.56 0.04
CA LEU A 53 -5.86 3.66 0.98
C LEU A 53 -6.12 5.02 0.32
N GLU A 54 -5.65 5.23 -0.91
CA GLU A 54 -5.91 6.46 -1.69
C GLU A 54 -7.40 6.67 -1.94
N THR A 55 -8.12 5.60 -2.29
CA THR A 55 -9.58 5.66 -2.48
C THR A 55 -10.30 6.02 -1.18
N ALA A 56 -9.87 5.48 -0.04
CA ALA A 56 -10.46 5.80 1.26
C ALA A 56 -10.22 7.26 1.67
N ILE A 57 -9.03 7.80 1.41
CA ILE A 57 -8.73 9.23 1.63
C ILE A 57 -9.61 10.10 0.72
N SER A 58 -9.75 9.73 -0.55
CA SER A 58 -10.59 10.49 -1.49
C SER A 58 -12.08 10.42 -1.15
N ALA A 59 -12.58 9.32 -0.59
CA ALA A 59 -13.98 9.16 -0.22
C ALA A 59 -14.35 9.91 1.08
N ALA A 60 -13.35 10.30 1.87
CA ALA A 60 -13.52 11.11 3.08
C ALA A 60 -13.44 12.63 2.82
N LYS A 61 -13.14 13.02 1.57
CA LYS A 61 -13.11 14.41 1.10
C LYS A 61 -14.46 14.79 0.51
#